data_AF-A0A7R9Z5J3-F1
#
_entry.id   AF-A0A7R9Z5J3-F1
#
_cell.length_a   1.000
_cell.length_b   1.000
_cell.length_c   1.000
_cell.angle_alpha   90.00
_cell.angle_beta   90.00
_cell.angle_gamma   90.00
#
_symmetry.space_group_name_H-M   'P 1'
#
loop_
_entity.id
_entity.type
_entity.pdbx_description
1 polymer ?
#
loop_
_entity_poly.entity_id
_entity_poly.type
_entity_poly.pdbx_seq_one_letter_code
_entity_poly.pdbx_strand_id
1 'polypeptide(L)'
;EPSPHSRIFAARLRTGNAAKALMVRANHGLVVMIAKHYRHCGVSMPDLVAEGIQGLLKGVERFDPGRECRLSTYVIWWIRLAVRQAVERQSSVVPLTAYTRRHLQRAAHAREALRRELRCEPSVEQVSEHGGVS
;
A
#
# COMPACT_ATOMS: atom_id res chain seq x y z
N GLU A 1 -17.74 3.01 41.82
CA GLU A 1 -16.47 3.65 41.40
C GLU A 1 -15.64 2.67 40.55
N PRO A 2 -14.85 3.14 39.57
CA PRO A 2 -13.99 2.25 38.79
C PRO A 2 -12.87 1.67 39.66
N SER A 3 -12.68 0.34 39.59
CA SER A 3 -11.68 -0.42 40.35
C SER A 3 -10.25 0.14 40.18
N PRO A 4 -9.37 0.10 41.21
CA PRO A 4 -7.98 0.58 41.13
C PRO A 4 -7.20 0.03 39.93
N HIS A 5 -7.40 -1.24 39.57
CA HIS A 5 -6.76 -1.87 38.40
C HIS A 5 -7.18 -1.22 37.07
N SER A 6 -8.45 -0.80 36.96
CA SER A 6 -8.97 -0.13 35.76
C SER A 6 -8.31 1.23 35.53
N ARG A 7 -7.97 1.96 36.61
CA ARG A 7 -7.28 3.27 36.53
C ARG A 7 -5.83 3.12 36.06
N ILE A 8 -5.11 2.12 36.58
CA ILE A 8 -3.73 1.81 36.16
C ILE A 8 -3.71 1.38 34.69
N PHE A 9 -4.64 0.53 34.28
CA PHE A 9 -4.79 0.10 32.89
C PHE A 9 -5.06 1.30 31.96
N ALA A 10 -6.02 2.16 32.33
CA ALA A 10 -6.35 3.35 31.55
C ALA A 10 -5.16 4.32 31.42
N ALA A 11 -4.37 4.50 32.48
CA ALA A 11 -3.16 5.33 32.45
C ALA A 11 -2.12 4.77 31.48
N ARG A 12 -1.82 3.47 31.55
CA ARG A 12 -0.89 2.80 30.62
C ARG A 12 -1.35 2.89 29.18
N LEU A 13 -2.66 2.72 28.94
CA LEU A 13 -3.25 2.84 27.60
C LEU A 13 -3.08 4.26 27.03
N ARG A 14 -3.30 5.31 27.84
CA ARG A 14 -3.08 6.70 27.41
C ARG A 14 -1.63 6.95 27.01
N THR A 15 -0.67 6.51 27.82
CA THR A 15 0.75 6.65 27.51
C THR A 15 1.13 5.91 26.23
N GLY A 16 0.65 4.67 26.07
CA GLY A 16 0.88 3.89 24.85
C GLY A 16 0.30 4.55 23.60
N ASN A 17 -0.91 5.09 23.70
CA ASN A 17 -1.55 5.81 22.59
C ASN A 17 -0.80 7.09 22.23
N ALA A 18 -0.32 7.86 23.21
CA ALA A 18 0.50 9.03 22.98
C ALA A 18 1.82 8.68 22.27
N ALA A 19 2.49 7.61 22.69
CA ALA A 19 3.71 7.12 22.04
C ALA A 19 3.46 6.68 20.59
N LYS A 20 2.37 5.94 20.33
CA LYS A 20 1.95 5.57 18.97
C LYS A 20 1.69 6.80 18.11
N ALA A 21 0.96 7.80 18.64
CA ALA A 21 0.66 9.03 17.90
C ALA A 21 1.93 9.82 17.54
N LEU A 22 2.90 9.91 18.47
CA LEU A 22 4.19 10.55 18.23
C LEU A 22 4.98 9.80 17.14
N MET A 23 5.02 8.48 17.21
CA MET A 23 5.68 7.62 16.22
C MET A 23 5.09 7.83 14.82
N VAL A 24 3.76 7.81 14.70
CA VAL A 24 3.07 8.04 13.42
C VAL A 24 3.35 9.43 12.90
N ARG A 25 3.29 10.47 13.76
CA ARG A 25 3.56 11.85 13.36
C ARG A 25 4.99 12.03 12.84
N ALA A 26 5.98 11.44 13.52
CA ALA A 26 7.38 11.51 13.12
C ALA A 26 7.64 10.84 11.75
N ASN A 27 6.91 9.77 11.42
CA ASN A 27 7.10 8.99 10.20
C ASN A 27 6.05 9.29 9.11
N HIS A 28 5.13 10.23 9.35
CA HIS A 28 4.06 10.56 8.42
C HIS A 28 4.59 10.99 7.04
N GLY A 29 5.67 11.78 7.01
CA GLY A 29 6.31 12.20 5.76
C GLY A 29 6.82 11.04 4.91
N LEU A 30 7.35 9.99 5.54
CA LEU A 30 7.79 8.77 4.87
C LEU A 30 6.59 8.02 4.24
N VAL A 31 5.49 7.91 4.99
CA VAL A 31 4.26 7.28 4.47
C VAL A 31 3.71 8.05 3.27
N VAL A 32 3.62 9.38 3.37
CA VAL A 32 3.16 10.24 2.27
C VAL A 32 4.08 10.12 1.04
N MET A 33 5.40 10.09 1.25
CA MET A 33 6.37 9.90 0.17
C MET A 33 6.10 8.58 -0.58
N ILE A 34 5.87 7.49 0.14
CA ILE A 34 5.58 6.18 -0.48
C ILE A 34 4.22 6.20 -1.17
N ALA A 35 3.18 6.74 -0.52
CA ALA A 35 1.82 6.81 -1.05
C ALA A 35 1.73 7.64 -2.34
N LYS A 36 2.55 8.68 -2.51
CA LYS A 36 2.63 9.49 -3.74
C LYS A 36 2.87 8.66 -5.00
N HIS A 37 3.61 7.55 -4.90
CA HIS A 37 3.85 6.66 -6.04
C HIS A 37 2.58 5.90 -6.50
N TYR A 38 1.50 5.92 -5.71
CA TYR A 38 0.25 5.18 -5.97
C TYR A 38 -0.95 6.11 -6.25
N ARG A 39 -0.73 7.41 -6.45
CA ARG A 39 -1.79 8.44 -6.60
C ARG A 39 -2.80 8.17 -7.72
N HIS A 40 -2.38 7.45 -8.77
CA HIS A 40 -3.19 7.21 -9.96
C HIS A 40 -3.77 5.80 -10.03
N CYS A 41 -3.76 5.07 -8.91
CA CYS A 41 -4.22 3.68 -8.86
C CYS A 41 -5.70 3.51 -8.46
N GLY A 42 -6.52 4.55 -8.62
CA GLY A 42 -7.97 4.48 -8.35
C GLY A 42 -8.37 4.57 -6.87
N VAL A 43 -7.42 4.87 -5.96
CA VAL A 43 -7.66 5.04 -4.53
C VAL A 43 -7.31 6.47 -4.11
N SER A 44 -8.08 7.05 -3.19
CA SER A 44 -7.84 8.42 -2.74
C SER A 44 -6.52 8.54 -1.96
N MET A 45 -5.85 9.70 -2.05
CA MET A 45 -4.60 9.92 -1.32
C MET A 45 -4.75 9.77 0.20
N PRO A 46 -5.81 10.31 0.86
CA PRO A 46 -6.05 10.07 2.27
C PRO A 46 -6.15 8.58 2.63
N ASP A 47 -6.81 7.78 1.79
CA ASP A 47 -6.98 6.34 2.05
C ASP A 47 -5.65 5.58 1.90
N LEU A 48 -4.84 5.91 0.88
CA LEU A 48 -3.49 5.37 0.70
C LEU A 48 -2.60 5.68 1.91
N VAL A 49 -2.69 6.91 2.43
CA VAL A 49 -1.92 7.32 3.62
C VAL A 49 -2.42 6.58 4.86
N ALA A 50 -3.73 6.44 5.04
CA ALA A 50 -4.31 5.71 6.18
C ALA A 50 -3.86 4.24 6.18
N GLU A 51 -3.92 3.57 5.04
CA GLU A 51 -3.46 2.18 4.89
C GLU A 51 -1.94 2.07 5.05
N GLY A 52 -1.18 3.05 4.56
CA GLY A 52 0.26 3.15 4.80
C GLY A 52 0.61 3.30 6.29
N ILE A 53 -0.18 4.06 7.06
CA ILE A 53 -0.03 4.18 8.52
C ILE A 53 -0.31 2.82 9.20
N GLN A 54 -1.30 2.06 8.73
CA GLN A 54 -1.53 0.69 9.24
C GLN A 54 -0.34 -0.24 8.95
N GLY A 55 0.27 -0.11 7.76
CA GLY A 55 1.51 -0.80 7.42
C GLY A 55 2.67 -0.42 8.34
N LEU A 56 2.86 0.88 8.58
CA LEU A 56 3.85 1.40 9.52
C LEU A 56 3.69 0.80 10.92
N LEU A 57 2.48 0.81 11.48
CA LEU A 57 2.20 0.26 12.81
C LEU A 57 2.55 -1.24 12.89
N LYS A 58 2.17 -2.04 11.89
CA LYS A 58 2.52 -3.47 11.81
C LYS A 58 4.04 -3.70 11.73
N GLY A 59 4.74 -2.83 10.99
CA GLY A 59 6.20 -2.86 10.92
C GLY A 59 6.84 -2.54 12.27
N VAL A 60 6.35 -1.50 12.96
CA VAL A 60 6.86 -1.10 14.28
C VAL A 60 6.64 -2.21 15.32
N GLU A 61 5.49 -2.88 15.31
CA GLU A 61 5.21 -3.99 16.24
C GLU A 61 6.18 -5.16 16.11
N ARG A 62 6.81 -5.33 14.94
CA ARG A 62 7.77 -6.40 14.63
C ARG A 62 9.21 -5.92 14.59
N PHE A 63 9.44 -4.62 14.79
CA PHE A 63 10.76 -4.03 14.73
C PHE A 63 11.52 -4.38 16.01
N ASP A 64 12.74 -4.88 15.83
CA ASP A 64 13.67 -5.17 16.91
C ASP A 64 14.77 -4.08 16.93
N PRO A 65 14.78 -3.18 17.93
CA PRO A 65 15.80 -2.15 18.06
C PRO A 65 17.22 -2.70 18.29
N GLY A 66 17.36 -3.98 18.65
CA GLY A 66 18.65 -4.64 18.82
C GLY A 66 19.35 -4.96 17.50
N ARG A 67 18.65 -4.87 16.37
CA ARG A 67 19.24 -5.02 15.03
C ARG A 67 19.81 -3.67 14.59
N GLU A 68 21.00 -3.66 13.98
CA GLU A 68 21.71 -2.46 13.52
C GLU A 68 21.05 -1.76 12.29
N CYS A 69 19.72 -1.70 12.25
CA CYS A 69 18.97 -1.08 11.17
C CYS A 69 18.07 0.05 11.68
N ARG A 70 18.02 1.14 10.91
CA ARG A 70 17.12 2.26 11.20
C ARG A 70 15.68 1.80 10.99
N LEU A 71 14.79 2.23 11.89
CA LEU A 71 13.35 1.94 11.79
C LEU A 71 12.78 2.30 10.41
N SER A 72 13.16 3.45 9.86
CA SER A 72 12.71 3.92 8.55
C SER A 72 12.97 2.90 7.44
N THR A 73 14.15 2.26 7.45
CA THR A 73 14.51 1.22 6.48
C THR A 73 13.62 0.01 6.61
N TYR A 74 13.34 -0.43 7.84
CA TYR A 74 12.54 -1.61 8.11
C TYR A 74 11.07 -1.43 7.70
N VAL A 75 10.47 -0.29 8.06
CA VAL A 75 9.04 -0.05 7.86
C VAL A 75 8.68 0.27 6.40
N ILE A 76 9.65 0.66 5.57
CA ILE A 76 9.41 0.93 4.13
C ILE A 76 8.73 -0.26 3.45
N TRP A 77 9.18 -1.49 3.71
CA TRP A 77 8.58 -2.68 3.11
C TRP A 77 7.13 -2.87 3.57
N TRP A 78 6.86 -2.70 4.86
CA TRP A 78 5.53 -2.82 5.45
C TRP A 78 4.55 -1.76 4.93
N ILE A 79 5.00 -0.51 4.78
CA ILE A 79 4.20 0.57 4.20
C ILE A 79 3.86 0.25 2.75
N ARG A 80 4.86 -0.12 1.93
CA ARG A 80 4.65 -0.48 0.52
C ARG A 80 3.68 -1.64 0.35
N LEU A 81 3.82 -2.68 1.18
CA LEU A 81 2.91 -3.82 1.15
C LEU A 81 1.47 -3.41 1.46
N ALA A 82 1.26 -2.62 2.51
CA ALA A 82 -0.09 -2.18 2.90
C ALA A 82 -0.74 -1.32 1.82
N VAL A 83 -0.01 -0.34 1.28
CA VAL A 83 -0.51 0.54 0.20
C VAL A 83 -0.85 -0.26 -1.05
N ARG A 84 0.01 -1.22 -1.44
CA ARG A 84 -0.24 -2.09 -2.59
C ARG A 84 -1.50 -2.94 -2.39
N GLN A 85 -1.67 -3.54 -1.22
CA GLN A 85 -2.86 -4.34 -0.92
C GLN A 85 -4.14 -3.48 -0.91
N ALA A 86 -4.05 -2.24 -0.43
CA ALA A 86 -5.17 -1.30 -0.46
C ALA A 86 -5.59 -1.00 -1.91
N VAL A 87 -4.62 -0.70 -2.78
CA VAL A 87 -4.88 -0.55 -4.23
C VAL A 87 -5.52 -1.79 -4.82
N GLU A 88 -4.97 -2.99 -4.54
CA GLU A 88 -5.51 -4.24 -5.09
C GLU A 88 -6.94 -4.55 -4.60
N ARG A 89 -7.32 -4.05 -3.41
CA ARG A 89 -8.66 -4.23 -2.82
C ARG A 89 -9.66 -3.17 -3.28
N GLN A 90 -9.22 -1.92 -3.44
CA GLN A 90 -10.11 -0.76 -3.62
C GLN A 90 -10.13 -0.18 -5.04
N SER A 91 -9.23 -0.60 -5.94
CA SER A 91 -9.14 -0.06 -7.32
C SER A 91 -10.30 -0.45 -8.23
N SER A 92 -11.16 -1.39 -7.83
CA SER A 92 -12.26 -1.88 -8.67
C SER A 92 -13.53 -2.09 -7.85
N VAL A 93 -14.67 -1.55 -8.34
CA VAL A 93 -16.01 -1.70 -7.74
C VAL A 93 -16.37 -3.18 -7.56
N VAL A 94 -15.96 -4.02 -8.51
CA VAL A 94 -16.01 -5.48 -8.40
C VAL A 94 -14.57 -6.01 -8.39
N PRO A 95 -14.13 -6.75 -7.35
CA PRO A 95 -12.79 -7.30 -7.29
C PRO A 95 -12.52 -8.25 -8.47
N LEU A 96 -11.55 -7.90 -9.31
CA LEU A 96 -11.05 -8.81 -10.33
C LEU A 96 -10.18 -9.89 -9.68
N THR A 97 -10.37 -11.15 -10.08
CA THR A 97 -9.50 -12.24 -9.62
C THR A 97 -8.04 -11.98 -9.99
N ALA A 98 -7.11 -12.59 -9.24
CA ALA A 98 -5.67 -12.46 -9.52
C ALA A 98 -5.32 -12.92 -10.96
N TYR A 99 -6.03 -13.92 -11.48
CA TYR A 99 -5.91 -14.38 -12.86
C TYR A 99 -6.30 -13.27 -13.84
N THR A 100 -7.53 -12.76 -13.74
CA THR A 100 -8.04 -11.69 -14.62
C THR A 100 -7.15 -10.45 -14.60
N ARG A 101 -6.64 -10.06 -13.43
CA ARG A 101 -5.73 -8.91 -13.29
C ARG A 101 -4.40 -9.12 -14.03
N ARG A 102 -3.84 -10.34 -14.01
CA ARG A 102 -2.62 -10.67 -14.77
C ARG A 102 -2.84 -10.59 -16.27
N HIS A 103 -3.99 -11.10 -16.75
CA HIS A 103 -4.36 -10.98 -18.16
C HIS A 103 -4.50 -9.53 -18.59
N LEU A 104 -5.15 -8.69 -17.77
CA LEU A 104 -5.29 -7.26 -18.06
C LEU A 104 -3.93 -6.54 -18.11
N GLN A 105 -3.02 -6.85 -17.19
CA GLN A 105 -1.66 -6.28 -17.19
C GLN A 105 -0.86 -6.71 -18.42
N ARG A 106 -0.94 -7.99 -18.81
CA ARG A 106 -0.29 -8.49 -20.03
C ARG A 106 -0.82 -7.78 -21.28
N ALA A 107 -2.14 -7.67 -21.41
CA ALA A 107 -2.76 -6.95 -22.51
C ALA A 107 -2.34 -5.47 -22.54
N ALA A 108 -2.30 -4.79 -21.39
CA ALA A 108 -1.85 -3.39 -21.31
C ALA A 108 -0.38 -3.22 -21.72
N HIS A 109 0.50 -4.14 -21.30
CA HIS A 109 1.90 -4.15 -21.71
C HIS A 109 2.08 -4.43 -23.20
N ALA A 110 1.37 -5.42 -23.74
CA ALA A 110 1.37 -5.73 -25.18
C ALA A 110 0.88 -4.54 -26.01
N ARG A 111 -0.19 -3.87 -25.55
CA ARG A 111 -0.71 -2.66 -26.19
C ARG A 111 0.32 -1.53 -26.23
N GLU A 112 0.98 -1.26 -25.12
CA GLU A 112 2.00 -0.20 -25.05
C GLU A 112 3.24 -0.53 -25.89
N ALA A 113 3.65 -1.80 -25.97
CA ALA A 113 4.73 -2.25 -26.84
C ALA A 113 4.38 -2.04 -28.33
N LEU A 114 3.22 -2.55 -28.76
CA LEU A 114 2.74 -2.40 -30.13
C LEU A 114 2.55 -0.95 -30.54
N ARG A 115 2.03 -0.11 -29.63
CA ARG A 115 1.87 1.33 -29.86
C ARG A 115 3.21 2.02 -30.17
N ARG A 116 4.30 1.58 -29.52
CA ARG A 116 5.65 2.12 -29.79
C ARG A 116 6.21 1.66 -31.13
N GLU A 117 5.93 0.43 -31.53
CA GLU A 117 6.38 -0.14 -32.81
C GLU A 117 5.60 0.42 -34.00
N LEU A 118 4.27 0.37 -33.92
CA LEU A 118 3.36 0.76 -35.00
C LEU A 118 3.17 2.28 -35.12
N ARG A 119 3.56 3.05 -34.09
CA ARG A 119 3.33 4.50 -33.97
C ARG A 119 1.85 4.90 -34.17
N CYS A 120 0.94 3.96 -33.99
CA CYS A 120 -0.50 4.14 -34.04
C CYS A 120 -1.15 3.32 -32.92
N GLU A 121 -2.46 3.52 -32.72
CA GLU A 121 -3.19 2.77 -31.69
C GLU A 121 -3.46 1.34 -32.20
N PRO A 122 -2.92 0.29 -31.54
CA PRO A 122 -3.08 -1.09 -32.00
C PRO A 122 -4.52 -1.59 -31.78
N SER A 123 -5.00 -2.44 -32.69
CA SER A 123 -6.33 -3.04 -32.61
C SER A 123 -6.42 -4.09 -31.50
N VAL A 124 -7.64 -4.45 -31.10
CA VAL A 124 -7.87 -5.45 -30.05
C VAL A 124 -7.31 -6.81 -30.47
N GLU A 125 -7.45 -7.17 -31.74
CA GLU A 125 -6.94 -8.41 -32.34
C GLU A 125 -5.41 -8.46 -32.28
N GLN A 126 -4.74 -7.37 -32.66
CA GLN A 126 -3.27 -7.28 -32.62
C GLN A 126 -2.72 -7.43 -31.19
N VAL A 127 -3.42 -6.86 -30.21
CA VAL A 127 -3.04 -6.98 -28.79
C VAL A 127 -3.26 -8.39 -28.25
N SER A 128 -4.33 -9.08 -28.70
CA SER A 128 -4.62 -10.47 -28.32
C SER A 128 -3.56 -11.44 -28.86
N GLU A 129 -3.21 -11.32 -30.14
CA GLU A 129 -2.17 -12.13 -30.79
C GLU A 129 -0.80 -11.93 -30.16
N HIS A 130 -0.41 -10.68 -29.91
CA HIS A 130 0.89 -10.35 -29.31
C HIS A 130 0.95 -10.69 -27.80
N GLY A 131 -0.17 -10.51 -27.09
CA GLY A 131 -0.26 -10.73 -25.64
C GLY A 131 -0.54 -12.19 -25.24
N GLY A 132 -0.91 -13.06 -26.18
CA GLY A 132 -1.33 -14.44 -25.91
C GLY A 132 -2.57 -14.52 -25.01
N VAL A 133 -3.48 -13.55 -25.15
CA VAL A 133 -4.71 -13.44 -24.37
C VAL A 133 -5.88 -13.69 -25.32
N SER A 134 -6.28 -14.96 -25.47
CA SER A 134 -7.52 -15.35 -26.16
C SER A 134 -8.76 -15.01 -25.34
#